data_AF-A0A9X3HXR4-F1
#
_entry.id   AF-A0A9X3HXR4-F1
#
_cell.length_a   1.000
_cell.length_b   1.000
_cell.length_c   1.000
_cell.angle_alpha   90.00
_cell.angle_beta   90.00
_cell.angle_gamma   90.00
#
_symmetry.space_group_name_H-M   'P 1'
#
loop_
_entity.id
_entity.type
_entity.pdbx_description
1 polymer ?
#
loop_
_entity_poly.entity_id
_entity_poly.type
_entity_poly.pdbx_seq_one_letter_code
_entity_poly.pdbx_strand_id
1 'polypeptide(L)'
;MFKKILTVAALLSLAGCGNDSSDKPNPPPVIPPPPSEGHPPNIGDQYTNVIELDIAPLAGLEGQELVQGIEDQLNNGLTARSGLFNVTPKWGMTTAGDWDELNLNVIQRDNGEYVFETTIAPQAVGIPSASNAVKNGFSFLVEMPNGLVKEAVLAYNYQLSTPLGYGGDGSRTPDYLFLGGFTSGDPLVENKPLTNGKGFTYKLSTDRYIYMNTRFGDAKDNLFFNKALSQDGERFRIQHGQWNLVQFDLTANSFTPEGLPVEDGSLAMHYNAKEAIPTDGSTGFYPVTERVMIDELHNYQLAGLMEFYRHYKHSADQPEDLLEQTLQIKDITFAWTDESVELPEQPPVNPDPTPDNVCSDQGFTHSRIVDLTGLEGSDHQKIMDAISSQLGDIKHGAALFSVDRNNISVVTLGDEPALKVTYAAGAVGQDNTENGTSLLVNFPASASISSACIAYDVQYEKDVHASQNNDLVILPSLYLTDTTTNTVLAEHNYVINHNKRLGTKFNASFLTWFDGSTKYWAPNRWSSISQTLNFDEHSGQGTLDSLLNNDTHFKPINGVEFNQVAYPLVTGDAIGNVGAVASFNSYRPDAARSGVENQAFYFKNIAIGWK
;
A
#
# COMPACT_ATOMS: atom_id res chain seq x y z
N MET A 1 76.26 5.35 75.24
CA MET A 1 75.08 5.53 76.11
C MET A 1 73.85 5.40 75.21
N PHE A 2 73.20 4.21 75.25
CA PHE A 2 71.79 3.86 74.95
C PHE A 2 71.01 4.65 73.87
N LYS A 3 70.36 4.06 72.84
CA LYS A 3 69.77 2.71 72.61
C LYS A 3 69.84 2.39 71.09
N LYS A 4 70.44 1.26 70.67
CA LYS A 4 69.86 -0.08 70.34
C LYS A 4 68.97 -0.09 69.07
N ILE A 5 69.04 -1.01 68.08
CA ILE A 5 69.79 -2.25 67.80
C ILE A 5 69.39 -2.73 66.36
N LEU A 6 70.34 -3.36 65.62
CA LEU A 6 70.26 -4.37 64.52
C LEU A 6 69.34 -4.18 63.28
N THR A 7 69.48 -4.88 62.14
CA THR A 7 70.56 -5.45 61.28
C THR A 7 69.80 -6.24 60.18
N VAL A 8 70.14 -5.96 58.91
CA VAL A 8 70.26 -6.82 57.71
C VAL A 8 69.45 -8.15 57.59
N ALA A 9 68.71 -8.20 56.49
CA ALA A 9 68.44 -9.28 55.52
C ALA A 9 67.59 -10.54 55.81
N ALA A 10 66.77 -10.79 54.78
CA ALA A 10 66.40 -12.04 54.14
C ALA A 10 65.05 -12.70 54.50
N LEU A 11 64.36 -13.03 53.41
CA LEU A 11 63.45 -14.16 53.21
C LEU A 11 62.07 -14.14 53.88
N LEU A 12 61.07 -14.16 52.99
CA LEU A 12 59.90 -15.04 52.96
C LEU A 12 59.09 -15.24 54.27
N SER A 13 57.79 -15.02 54.08
CA SER A 13 56.62 -15.56 54.80
C SER A 13 56.00 -14.72 55.93
N LEU A 14 54.67 -14.84 55.97
CA LEU A 14 53.65 -14.42 56.96
C LEU A 14 52.96 -13.07 56.64
N ALA A 15 51.74 -12.96 56.11
CA ALA A 15 50.45 -13.70 56.16
C ALA A 15 49.36 -12.88 56.89
N GLY A 16 48.19 -12.79 56.24
CA GLY A 16 46.89 -12.37 56.79
C GLY A 16 46.48 -10.96 56.36
N CYS A 17 45.38 -10.69 55.64
CA CYS A 17 44.22 -11.47 55.22
C CYS A 17 43.61 -10.77 53.97
N GLY A 18 42.99 -11.50 53.04
CA GLY A 18 42.02 -10.90 52.10
C GLY A 18 41.98 -11.54 50.71
N ASN A 19 40.99 -12.42 50.50
CA ASN A 19 40.42 -12.87 49.23
C ASN A 19 41.39 -13.17 48.07
N ASP A 20 41.72 -14.45 47.90
CA ASP A 20 41.78 -15.02 46.55
C ASP A 20 40.35 -15.00 45.98
N SER A 21 39.95 -13.85 45.41
CA SER A 21 38.80 -13.79 44.52
C SER A 21 39.23 -14.43 43.20
N SER A 22 38.49 -15.44 42.80
CA SER A 22 38.49 -16.06 41.48
C SER A 22 38.06 -15.11 40.36
N ASP A 23 37.95 -13.80 40.59
CA ASP A 23 37.51 -12.81 39.62
C ASP A 23 38.70 -12.15 38.93
N LYS A 24 39.42 -12.92 38.10
CA LYS A 24 39.87 -12.30 36.86
C LYS A 24 38.63 -12.25 35.95
N PRO A 25 38.25 -11.09 35.40
CA PRO A 25 37.23 -11.05 34.37
C PRO A 25 37.65 -12.05 33.29
N ASN A 26 36.80 -13.04 33.01
CA ASN A 26 36.97 -13.82 31.80
C ASN A 26 37.09 -12.81 30.65
N PRO A 27 38.03 -12.99 29.71
CA PRO A 27 37.99 -12.21 28.48
C PRO A 27 36.57 -12.30 27.90
N PRO A 28 36.03 -11.19 27.36
CA PRO A 28 34.71 -11.20 26.73
C PRO A 28 34.62 -12.41 25.78
N PRO A 29 33.51 -13.17 25.82
CA PRO A 29 33.33 -14.30 24.92
C PRO A 29 33.48 -13.80 23.48
N VAL A 30 34.60 -14.14 22.84
CA VAL A 30 34.83 -13.80 21.44
C VAL A 30 33.77 -14.56 20.64
N ILE A 31 32.78 -13.84 20.11
CA ILE A 31 31.83 -14.40 19.15
C ILE A 31 32.68 -14.93 17.98
N PRO A 32 32.68 -16.26 17.73
CA PRO A 32 33.47 -16.81 16.65
C PRO A 32 33.02 -16.17 15.32
N PRO A 33 33.96 -15.82 14.42
CA PRO A 33 33.60 -15.28 13.12
C PRO A 33 32.75 -16.32 12.37
N PRO A 34 31.71 -15.88 11.63
CA PRO A 34 30.93 -16.78 10.78
C PRO A 34 31.83 -17.53 9.77
N PRO A 35 31.44 -18.75 9.35
CA PRO A 35 32.13 -19.50 8.31
C PRO A 35 32.26 -18.69 7.02
N SER A 36 33.27 -19.02 6.22
CA SER A 36 33.51 -18.38 4.92
C SER A 36 32.39 -18.59 3.90
N GLU A 37 31.48 -19.54 4.13
CA GLU A 37 30.32 -19.85 3.28
C GLU A 37 29.00 -19.32 3.87
N GLY A 38 29.03 -18.71 5.06
CA GLY A 38 27.85 -18.30 5.82
C GLY A 38 27.34 -19.40 6.74
N HIS A 39 26.15 -19.18 7.30
CA HIS A 39 25.44 -20.17 8.09
C HIS A 39 24.15 -20.58 7.38
N PRO A 40 23.79 -21.88 7.35
CA PRO A 40 22.46 -22.27 6.91
C PRO A 40 21.42 -21.74 7.91
N PRO A 41 20.21 -21.36 7.44
CA PRO A 41 19.14 -20.99 8.33
C PRO A 41 18.71 -22.17 9.20
N ASN A 42 18.28 -21.89 10.43
CA ASN A 42 17.72 -22.90 11.31
C ASN A 42 16.21 -22.93 11.14
N ILE A 43 15.73 -23.68 10.15
CA ILE A 43 14.30 -23.87 9.90
C ILE A 43 13.81 -25.03 10.78
N GLY A 44 12.90 -24.73 11.71
CA GLY A 44 12.33 -25.74 12.60
C GLY A 44 11.41 -26.73 11.87
N ASP A 45 11.24 -27.92 12.45
CA ASP A 45 10.42 -29.00 11.88
C ASP A 45 8.93 -28.65 11.73
N GLN A 46 8.46 -27.56 12.37
CA GLN A 46 7.08 -27.10 12.29
C GLN A 46 6.69 -26.49 10.94
N TYR A 47 7.65 -26.00 10.16
CA TYR A 47 7.36 -25.35 8.88
C TYR A 47 7.14 -26.40 7.78
N THR A 48 5.88 -26.58 7.37
CA THR A 48 5.48 -27.55 6.35
C THR A 48 5.85 -27.13 4.94
N ASN A 49 6.05 -25.83 4.72
CA ASN A 49 6.45 -25.26 3.45
C ASN A 49 7.79 -24.53 3.59
N VAL A 50 8.76 -24.87 2.75
CA VAL A 50 10.09 -24.24 2.71
C VAL A 50 10.52 -24.05 1.27
N ILE A 51 10.92 -22.84 0.92
CA ILE A 51 11.46 -22.49 -0.39
C ILE A 51 12.74 -21.69 -0.21
N GLU A 52 13.80 -22.15 -0.85
CA GLU A 52 15.04 -21.42 -1.02
C GLU A 52 15.12 -20.95 -2.48
N LEU A 53 15.37 -19.65 -2.67
CA LEU A 53 15.41 -19.06 -4.00
C LEU A 53 16.68 -19.50 -4.74
N ASP A 54 16.52 -20.26 -5.82
CA ASP A 54 17.63 -20.57 -6.74
C ASP A 54 17.88 -19.37 -7.65
N ILE A 55 18.97 -18.65 -7.38
CA ILE A 55 19.35 -17.45 -8.12
C ILE A 55 20.24 -17.73 -9.32
N ALA A 56 20.81 -18.93 -9.47
CA ALA A 56 21.70 -19.23 -10.60
C ALA A 56 21.02 -19.05 -11.99
N PRO A 57 19.75 -19.47 -12.20
CA PRO A 57 19.03 -19.25 -13.46
C PRO A 57 18.75 -17.79 -13.79
N LEU A 58 18.88 -16.89 -12.79
CA LEU A 58 18.58 -15.47 -12.93
C LEU A 58 19.77 -14.64 -13.42
N ALA A 59 20.94 -15.28 -13.60
CA ALA A 59 22.15 -14.62 -14.06
C ALA A 59 21.95 -13.96 -15.45
N GLY A 60 22.25 -12.66 -15.51
CA GLY A 60 22.10 -11.86 -16.73
C GLY A 60 20.69 -11.30 -16.97
N LEU A 61 19.72 -11.58 -16.10
CA LEU A 61 18.43 -10.88 -16.08
C LEU A 61 18.57 -9.57 -15.31
N GLU A 62 17.89 -8.52 -15.78
CA GLU A 62 17.87 -7.18 -15.18
C GLU A 62 16.43 -6.64 -15.15
N GLY A 63 16.18 -5.62 -14.31
CA GLY A 63 14.89 -4.94 -14.24
C GLY A 63 13.68 -5.89 -14.07
N GLN A 64 12.65 -5.69 -14.90
CA GLN A 64 11.40 -6.47 -14.84
C GLN A 64 11.60 -7.97 -15.15
N GLU A 65 12.56 -8.32 -16.00
CA GLU A 65 12.86 -9.73 -16.29
C GLU A 65 13.43 -10.44 -15.06
N LEU A 66 14.27 -9.75 -14.29
CA LEU A 66 14.78 -10.27 -13.03
C LEU A 66 13.65 -10.43 -12.00
N VAL A 67 12.75 -9.46 -11.89
CA VAL A 67 11.55 -9.53 -11.01
C VAL A 67 10.73 -10.78 -11.33
N GLN A 68 10.38 -10.97 -12.61
CA GLN A 68 9.57 -12.12 -13.03
C GLN A 68 10.33 -13.43 -12.79
N GLY A 69 11.64 -13.45 -13.06
CA GLY A 69 12.47 -14.63 -12.79
C GLY A 69 12.50 -15.01 -11.31
N ILE A 70 12.58 -14.04 -10.40
CA ILE A 70 12.48 -14.30 -8.94
C ILE A 70 11.13 -14.92 -8.61
N GLU A 71 10.03 -14.33 -9.10
CA GLU A 71 8.68 -14.85 -8.87
C GLU A 71 8.51 -16.27 -9.41
N ASP A 72 8.99 -16.54 -10.62
CA ASP A 72 8.93 -17.85 -11.26
C ASP A 72 9.70 -18.91 -10.46
N GLN A 73 10.86 -18.56 -9.90
CA GLN A 73 11.64 -19.47 -9.05
C GLN A 73 10.95 -19.73 -7.71
N LEU A 74 10.40 -18.70 -7.06
CA LEU A 74 9.65 -18.86 -5.82
C LEU A 74 8.38 -19.71 -6.01
N ASN A 75 7.75 -19.62 -7.18
CA ASN A 75 6.54 -20.36 -7.50
C ASN A 75 6.79 -21.73 -8.15
N ASN A 76 8.05 -22.08 -8.42
CA ASN A 76 8.39 -23.33 -9.07
C ASN A 76 8.00 -24.53 -8.18
N GLY A 77 7.04 -25.32 -8.64
CA GLY A 77 6.53 -26.49 -7.90
C GLY A 77 5.40 -26.18 -6.92
N LEU A 78 5.00 -24.92 -6.76
CA LEU A 78 3.76 -24.56 -6.06
C LEU A 78 2.54 -24.76 -6.96
N THR A 79 1.40 -25.06 -6.36
CA THR A 79 0.13 -25.22 -7.09
C THR A 79 -0.84 -24.11 -6.73
N ALA A 80 -1.75 -23.73 -7.63
CA ALA A 80 -2.72 -22.66 -7.38
C ALA A 80 -3.62 -22.86 -6.14
N ARG A 81 -3.67 -24.08 -5.55
CA ARG A 81 -4.42 -24.35 -4.31
C ARG A 81 -3.73 -23.85 -3.03
N SER A 82 -2.40 -23.68 -3.03
CA SER A 82 -1.63 -23.19 -1.88
C SER A 82 -1.45 -21.66 -1.89
N GLY A 83 -1.99 -20.96 -2.89
CA GLY A 83 -1.57 -19.61 -3.22
C GLY A 83 -0.22 -19.60 -3.94
N LEU A 84 0.13 -18.45 -4.52
CA LEU A 84 1.41 -18.20 -5.17
C LEU A 84 2.06 -16.97 -4.53
N PHE A 85 3.39 -16.93 -4.54
CA PHE A 85 4.13 -15.71 -4.26
C PHE A 85 3.86 -14.66 -5.34
N ASN A 86 3.82 -13.40 -4.93
CA ASN A 86 3.76 -12.25 -5.83
C ASN A 86 4.95 -11.33 -5.52
N VAL A 87 5.74 -10.98 -6.53
CA VAL A 87 6.94 -10.15 -6.37
C VAL A 87 6.68 -8.77 -6.95
N THR A 88 6.59 -7.76 -6.08
CA THR A 88 6.33 -6.38 -6.49
C THR A 88 7.58 -5.52 -6.35
N PRO A 89 8.16 -5.00 -7.44
CA PRO A 89 9.30 -4.10 -7.35
C PRO A 89 8.86 -2.75 -6.80
N LYS A 90 9.65 -2.17 -5.89
CA LYS A 90 9.41 -0.81 -5.37
C LYS A 90 10.28 0.21 -6.10
N TRP A 91 11.58 -0.08 -6.21
CA TRP A 91 12.58 0.72 -6.94
C TRP A 91 13.89 -0.07 -7.03
N GLY A 92 14.79 0.38 -7.88
CA GLY A 92 16.07 -0.27 -8.17
C GLY A 92 15.96 -1.47 -9.12
N MET A 93 14.77 -1.71 -9.69
CA MET A 93 14.44 -2.86 -10.54
C MET A 93 13.28 -2.56 -11.52
N THR A 94 12.85 -1.30 -11.69
CA THR A 94 11.68 -0.92 -12.52
C THR A 94 12.09 -0.25 -13.83
N THR A 95 11.16 -0.18 -14.78
CA THR A 95 11.36 0.52 -16.07
C THR A 95 11.21 2.05 -15.97
N ALA A 96 11.23 2.63 -14.77
CA ALA A 96 11.04 4.07 -14.56
C ALA A 96 12.23 4.91 -15.05
N GLY A 97 13.35 4.27 -15.40
CA GLY A 97 14.48 4.86 -16.14
C GLY A 97 15.72 3.96 -16.13
N ASP A 98 16.66 4.18 -17.06
CA ASP A 98 17.90 3.38 -17.21
C ASP A 98 18.74 3.26 -15.92
N TRP A 99 18.60 4.23 -15.01
CA TRP A 99 19.31 4.22 -13.72
C TRP A 99 18.66 3.27 -12.71
N ASP A 100 17.37 2.98 -12.84
CA ASP A 100 16.60 2.17 -11.91
C ASP A 100 16.82 0.68 -12.17
N GLU A 101 16.90 0.25 -13.43
CA GLU A 101 17.07 -1.15 -13.83
C GLU A 101 18.43 -1.77 -13.44
N LEU A 102 19.45 -0.94 -13.21
CA LEU A 102 20.85 -1.36 -13.04
C LEU A 102 21.31 -1.48 -11.57
N ASN A 103 20.40 -1.48 -10.61
CA ASN A 103 20.76 -1.44 -9.19
C ASN A 103 20.85 -2.82 -8.53
N LEU A 104 20.31 -3.87 -9.13
CA LEU A 104 20.42 -5.24 -8.65
C LEU A 104 20.82 -6.16 -9.80
N ASN A 105 21.90 -6.91 -9.62
CA ASN A 105 22.37 -7.90 -10.58
C ASN A 105 22.54 -9.26 -9.90
N VAL A 106 22.51 -10.32 -10.71
CA VAL A 106 22.93 -11.65 -10.29
C VAL A 106 24.30 -11.93 -10.91
N ILE A 107 25.32 -12.07 -10.07
CA ILE A 107 26.70 -12.30 -10.52
C ILE A 107 27.18 -13.70 -10.09
N GLN A 108 28.08 -14.27 -10.89
CA GLN A 108 28.83 -15.45 -10.51
C GLN A 108 30.17 -15.02 -9.91
N ARG A 109 30.47 -15.49 -8.70
CA ARG A 109 31.73 -15.28 -8.00
C ARG A 109 32.81 -16.24 -8.51
N ASP A 110 34.08 -15.95 -8.18
CA ASP A 110 35.24 -16.75 -8.59
C ASP A 110 35.20 -18.22 -8.13
N ASN A 111 34.47 -18.52 -7.05
CA ASN A 111 34.24 -19.87 -6.53
C ASN A 111 33.07 -20.61 -7.25
N GLY A 112 32.44 -19.98 -8.24
CA GLY A 112 31.31 -20.53 -9.00
C GLY A 112 29.93 -20.29 -8.39
N GLU A 113 29.86 -19.69 -7.20
CA GLU A 113 28.63 -19.36 -6.47
C GLU A 113 27.92 -18.14 -7.10
N TYR A 114 26.60 -18.17 -7.16
CA TYR A 114 25.81 -17.03 -7.60
C TYR A 114 25.34 -16.21 -6.40
N VAL A 115 25.31 -14.89 -6.54
CA VAL A 115 24.81 -13.95 -5.52
C VAL A 115 24.03 -12.83 -6.17
N PHE A 116 23.02 -12.31 -5.47
CA PHE A 116 22.53 -10.97 -5.73
C PHE A 116 23.60 -9.97 -5.32
N GLU A 117 23.91 -9.01 -6.18
CA GLU A 117 24.86 -7.94 -5.90
C GLU A 117 24.24 -6.58 -6.23
N THR A 118 24.38 -5.65 -5.29
CA THR A 118 24.10 -4.23 -5.50
C THR A 118 25.30 -3.39 -5.11
N THR A 119 25.53 -2.33 -5.88
CA THR A 119 26.57 -1.33 -5.59
C THR A 119 25.92 -0.02 -5.19
N ILE A 120 26.22 0.43 -3.98
CA ILE A 120 25.88 1.75 -3.47
C ILE A 120 27.02 2.69 -3.85
N ALA A 121 26.72 3.65 -4.73
CA ALA A 121 27.68 4.64 -5.19
C ALA A 121 28.17 5.53 -4.03
N PRO A 122 29.38 6.11 -4.16
CA PRO A 122 29.86 7.14 -3.26
C PRO A 122 28.84 8.27 -3.12
N GLN A 123 28.75 8.87 -1.93
CA GLN A 123 27.87 10.01 -1.62
C GLN A 123 26.35 9.75 -1.74
N ALA A 124 25.91 8.59 -2.25
CA ALA A 124 24.51 8.30 -2.47
C ALA A 124 23.77 8.06 -1.15
N VAL A 125 22.63 8.73 -0.95
CA VAL A 125 21.79 8.62 0.26
C VAL A 125 20.32 8.72 -0.13
N GLY A 126 19.47 7.95 0.55
CA GLY A 126 18.03 7.99 0.39
C GLY A 126 17.53 7.12 -0.76
N ILE A 127 16.22 7.05 -0.91
CA ILE A 127 15.58 6.26 -1.95
C ILE A 127 15.89 6.89 -3.32
N PRO A 128 16.40 6.10 -4.29
CA PRO A 128 16.56 6.56 -5.66
C PRO A 128 15.25 7.06 -6.28
N SER A 129 15.32 8.10 -7.12
CA SER A 129 14.14 8.64 -7.81
C SER A 129 14.51 9.32 -9.11
N ALA A 130 13.54 9.66 -9.97
CA ALA A 130 13.81 10.37 -11.22
C ALA A 130 14.54 11.72 -11.00
N SER A 131 14.31 12.39 -9.86
CA SER A 131 15.01 13.62 -9.48
C SER A 131 16.31 13.39 -8.70
N ASN A 132 16.58 12.14 -8.30
CA ASN A 132 17.75 11.68 -7.56
C ASN A 132 18.21 10.31 -8.11
N ALA A 133 18.62 10.29 -9.38
CA ALA A 133 19.03 9.10 -10.11
C ALA A 133 20.41 8.61 -9.62
N VAL A 134 20.45 8.03 -8.43
CA VAL A 134 21.66 7.52 -7.79
C VAL A 134 21.59 6.00 -7.67
N LYS A 135 22.74 5.34 -7.85
CA LYS A 135 22.87 3.92 -7.52
C LYS A 135 22.98 3.76 -6.02
N ASN A 136 21.88 3.43 -5.36
CA ASN A 136 21.81 3.30 -3.91
C ASN A 136 20.93 2.12 -3.52
N GLY A 137 21.35 0.91 -3.88
CA GLY A 137 20.65 -0.31 -3.45
C GLY A 137 19.36 -0.59 -4.23
N PHE A 138 18.48 -1.42 -3.67
CA PHE A 138 17.22 -1.84 -4.30
C PHE A 138 16.11 -2.09 -3.26
N SER A 139 14.87 -2.19 -3.73
CA SER A 139 13.73 -2.61 -2.91
C SER A 139 12.65 -3.35 -3.70
N PHE A 140 12.20 -4.48 -3.17
CA PHE A 140 11.02 -5.20 -3.64
C PHE A 140 10.31 -5.92 -2.48
N LEU A 141 9.03 -6.25 -2.71
CA LEU A 141 8.21 -7.04 -1.81
C LEU A 141 8.03 -8.45 -2.38
N VAL A 142 8.09 -9.44 -1.50
CA VAL A 142 7.76 -10.83 -1.79
C VAL A 142 6.56 -11.19 -0.92
N GLU A 143 5.36 -11.09 -1.48
CA GLU A 143 4.13 -11.45 -0.77
C GLU A 143 4.05 -12.98 -0.60
N MET A 144 3.80 -13.43 0.63
CA MET A 144 3.71 -14.85 0.96
C MET A 144 2.44 -15.46 0.34
N PRO A 145 2.42 -16.77 0.02
CA PRO A 145 1.23 -17.44 -0.51
C PRO A 145 0.02 -17.24 0.40
N ASN A 146 -1.11 -16.81 -0.18
CA ASN A 146 -2.36 -16.45 0.49
C ASN A 146 -2.28 -15.28 1.51
N GLY A 147 -1.10 -14.70 1.77
CA GLY A 147 -0.90 -13.48 2.58
C GLY A 147 -1.20 -13.59 4.08
N LEU A 148 -2.06 -14.51 4.49
CA LEU A 148 -2.60 -14.64 5.85
C LEU A 148 -1.79 -15.58 6.74
N VAL A 149 -0.50 -15.80 6.46
CA VAL A 149 0.32 -16.79 7.16
C VAL A 149 0.46 -16.44 8.66
N LYS A 150 0.23 -17.40 9.55
CA LYS A 150 0.36 -17.21 11.01
C LYS A 150 1.82 -17.21 11.47
N GLU A 151 2.61 -18.16 10.97
CA GLU A 151 4.02 -18.32 11.32
C GLU A 151 4.88 -18.40 10.06
N ALA A 152 5.91 -17.56 10.02
CA ALA A 152 6.79 -17.45 8.85
C ALA A 152 8.25 -17.23 9.25
N VAL A 153 9.16 -17.71 8.40
CA VAL A 153 10.59 -17.44 8.45
C VAL A 153 11.02 -16.72 7.19
N LEU A 154 11.81 -15.67 7.37
CA LEU A 154 12.62 -15.07 6.31
C LEU A 154 14.08 -15.14 6.77
N ALA A 155 14.91 -15.80 5.99
CA ALA A 155 16.33 -15.85 6.22
C ALA A 155 17.12 -15.51 4.95
N TYR A 156 18.28 -14.89 5.12
CA TYR A 156 19.22 -14.64 4.04
C TYR A 156 20.64 -14.48 4.59
N ASN A 157 21.63 -14.85 3.79
CA ASN A 157 23.03 -14.52 4.04
C ASN A 157 23.37 -13.22 3.31
N TYR A 158 24.01 -12.27 4.00
CA TYR A 158 24.53 -11.05 3.38
C TYR A 158 26.02 -10.85 3.65
N GLN A 159 26.72 -10.21 2.72
CA GLN A 159 28.12 -9.84 2.84
C GLN A 159 28.33 -8.40 2.34
N LEU A 160 29.20 -7.69 3.05
CA LEU A 160 29.70 -6.37 2.63
C LEU A 160 31.13 -6.55 2.12
N SER A 161 31.39 -6.14 0.87
CA SER A 161 32.72 -6.34 0.26
C SER A 161 33.76 -5.37 0.82
N THR A 162 33.35 -4.14 1.15
CA THR A 162 34.19 -3.11 1.76
C THR A 162 33.86 -2.94 3.25
N PRO A 163 34.87 -2.61 4.11
CA PRO A 163 34.62 -2.23 5.50
C PRO A 163 33.69 -1.03 5.60
N LEU A 164 32.68 -1.11 6.48
CA LEU A 164 31.95 0.06 6.93
C LEU A 164 32.89 0.95 7.75
N GLY A 165 33.21 2.15 7.27
CA GLY A 165 34.01 3.08 8.04
C GLY A 165 34.87 4.06 7.26
N TYR A 166 35.45 5.01 8.00
CA TYR A 166 36.46 5.94 7.52
C TYR A 166 37.78 5.20 7.21
N GLY A 167 37.90 4.60 6.02
CA GLY A 167 39.17 4.18 5.41
C GLY A 167 40.28 3.71 6.36
N GLY A 168 39.97 2.82 7.32
CA GLY A 168 40.95 2.23 8.26
C GLY A 168 40.63 2.36 9.76
N ASP A 169 39.78 3.30 10.20
CA ASP A 169 39.30 3.37 11.60
C ASP A 169 37.92 2.69 11.70
N GLY A 170 37.93 1.36 11.89
CA GLY A 170 36.73 0.51 12.01
C GLY A 170 35.91 0.73 13.29
N SER A 171 36.00 1.89 13.93
CA SER A 171 35.22 2.25 15.11
C SER A 171 33.96 3.04 14.78
N ARG A 172 33.92 3.72 13.61
CA ARG A 172 32.78 4.52 13.15
C ARG A 172 32.60 4.48 11.63
N THR A 173 31.36 4.57 11.18
CA THR A 173 30.97 4.63 9.78
C THR A 173 29.95 5.75 9.50
N PRO A 174 30.01 6.42 8.34
CA PRO A 174 28.94 7.27 7.85
C PRO A 174 27.82 6.47 7.15
N ASP A 175 28.00 5.15 6.97
CA ASP A 175 27.04 4.26 6.32
C ASP A 175 25.93 3.76 7.26
N TYR A 176 24.72 4.26 7.02
CA TYR A 176 23.48 3.76 7.61
C TYR A 176 22.71 2.99 6.56
N LEU A 177 22.90 1.67 6.53
CA LEU A 177 22.29 0.77 5.56
C LEU A 177 21.03 0.14 6.15
N PHE A 178 19.94 0.11 5.40
CA PHE A 178 18.84 -0.81 5.69
C PHE A 178 19.16 -2.22 5.18
N LEU A 179 18.61 -3.21 5.87
CA LEU A 179 18.61 -4.62 5.50
C LEU A 179 17.17 -5.12 5.58
N GLY A 180 16.81 -6.07 4.72
CA GLY A 180 15.45 -6.59 4.60
C GLY A 180 14.92 -7.30 5.86
N GLY A 181 13.61 -7.56 5.85
CA GLY A 181 12.89 -8.21 6.94
C GLY A 181 11.42 -8.46 6.56
N PHE A 182 10.50 -8.45 7.52
CA PHE A 182 9.07 -8.65 7.26
C PHE A 182 8.27 -7.36 7.29
N THR A 183 7.18 -7.32 6.53
CA THR A 183 6.17 -6.26 6.61
C THR A 183 4.78 -6.77 6.26
N SER A 184 3.77 -6.06 6.72
CA SER A 184 2.43 -6.07 6.12
C SER A 184 1.97 -4.62 6.02
N GLY A 185 1.57 -4.19 4.82
CA GLY A 185 1.20 -2.80 4.51
C GLY A 185 2.36 -1.82 4.26
N ASP A 186 3.62 -2.22 4.45
CA ASP A 186 4.84 -1.41 4.25
C ASP A 186 4.79 0.01 4.87
N PRO A 187 4.36 0.17 6.14
CA PRO A 187 4.32 1.47 6.77
C PRO A 187 5.72 2.06 6.98
N LEU A 188 5.80 3.39 6.90
CA LEU A 188 6.99 4.14 7.31
C LEU A 188 7.24 3.95 8.81
N VAL A 189 8.42 3.44 9.16
CA VAL A 189 8.83 3.27 10.56
C VAL A 189 9.36 4.58 11.13
N GLU A 190 8.62 5.15 12.07
CA GLU A 190 8.98 6.38 12.79
C GLU A 190 9.16 6.11 14.29
N ASN A 191 9.70 7.07 15.03
CA ASN A 191 9.86 6.94 16.49
C ASN A 191 8.55 7.17 17.26
N LYS A 192 7.48 6.50 16.83
CA LYS A 192 6.14 6.54 17.42
C LYS A 192 5.38 5.26 17.02
N PRO A 193 4.35 4.85 17.79
CA PRO A 193 3.48 3.76 17.36
C PRO A 193 2.85 4.06 15.99
N LEU A 194 2.64 3.03 15.19
CA LEU A 194 1.94 3.18 13.92
C LEU A 194 0.45 3.45 14.15
N THR A 195 -0.16 4.22 13.25
CA THR A 195 -1.61 4.45 13.27
C THR A 195 -2.35 3.18 12.88
N ASN A 196 -3.52 2.94 13.48
CA ASN A 196 -4.34 1.76 13.19
C ASN A 196 -4.58 1.57 11.67
N GLY A 197 -4.67 0.31 11.24
CA GLY A 197 -4.87 -0.12 9.86
C GLY A 197 -3.61 -0.11 9.00
N LYS A 198 -2.49 0.43 9.48
CA LYS A 198 -1.23 0.52 8.70
C LYS A 198 -0.41 -0.76 8.67
N GLY A 199 -0.63 -1.67 9.61
CA GLY A 199 0.14 -2.92 9.73
C GLY A 199 1.46 -2.72 10.45
N PHE A 200 2.51 -3.38 9.98
CA PHE A 200 3.82 -3.38 10.63
C PHE A 200 4.99 -3.47 9.64
N THR A 201 6.16 -3.06 10.11
CA THR A 201 7.43 -3.27 9.41
C THR A 201 8.50 -3.63 10.43
N TYR A 202 9.16 -4.77 10.21
CA TYR A 202 10.30 -5.24 10.99
C TYR A 202 11.50 -5.45 10.09
N LYS A 203 12.40 -4.46 10.05
CA LYS A 203 13.64 -4.50 9.27
C LYS A 203 14.83 -4.01 10.09
N LEU A 204 16.05 -4.17 9.57
CA LEU A 204 17.26 -3.80 10.30
C LEU A 204 17.91 -2.57 9.67
N SER A 205 18.74 -1.91 10.46
CA SER A 205 19.60 -0.81 10.03
C SER A 205 20.98 -0.91 10.63
N THR A 206 21.98 -0.32 9.99
CA THR A 206 23.29 -0.08 10.60
C THR A 206 23.34 1.32 11.21
N ASP A 207 24.20 1.51 12.20
CA ASP A 207 24.46 2.83 12.77
C ASP A 207 25.91 3.29 12.66
N ARG A 208 26.15 4.50 13.17
CA ARG A 208 27.48 5.12 13.21
C ARG A 208 28.55 4.22 13.78
N TYR A 209 28.23 3.36 14.74
CA TYR A 209 29.19 2.54 15.47
C TYR A 209 29.25 1.11 14.92
N ILE A 210 28.69 0.90 13.71
CA ILE A 210 28.69 -0.37 12.98
C ILE A 210 27.83 -1.42 13.70
N TYR A 211 26.95 -0.98 14.60
CA TYR A 211 26.00 -1.89 15.23
C TYR A 211 24.81 -2.14 14.31
N MET A 212 24.32 -3.38 14.35
CA MET A 212 23.04 -3.73 13.79
C MET A 212 21.94 -3.32 14.74
N ASN A 213 20.99 -2.53 14.24
CA ASN A 213 19.89 -1.95 15.00
C ASN A 213 18.55 -2.32 14.37
N THR A 214 17.51 -2.41 15.20
CA THR A 214 16.13 -2.60 14.77
C THR A 214 15.53 -1.33 14.15
N ARG A 215 14.70 -1.50 13.14
CA ARG A 215 13.79 -0.49 12.60
C ARG A 215 12.40 -1.08 12.55
N PHE A 216 11.85 -1.23 13.74
CA PHE A 216 10.60 -1.93 13.98
C PHE A 216 9.50 -0.92 14.27
N GLY A 217 8.35 -1.12 13.63
CA GLY A 217 7.13 -0.36 13.87
C GLY A 217 5.92 -1.27 13.77
N ASP A 218 5.03 -1.14 14.74
CA ASP A 218 3.71 -1.75 14.80
C ASP A 218 2.77 -0.81 15.57
N ALA A 219 1.50 -1.21 15.76
CA ALA A 219 0.49 -0.36 16.38
C ALA A 219 0.68 -0.18 17.90
N LYS A 220 1.45 -1.05 18.58
CA LYS A 220 1.51 -1.09 20.05
C LYS A 220 2.31 0.06 20.63
N ASP A 221 3.59 0.15 20.25
CA ASP A 221 4.53 1.13 20.80
C ASP A 221 5.71 1.40 19.85
N ASN A 222 6.62 2.27 20.27
CA ASN A 222 7.90 2.54 19.58
C ASN A 222 9.11 1.94 20.32
N LEU A 223 8.91 0.94 21.19
CA LEU A 223 9.96 0.40 22.05
C LEU A 223 11.17 -0.09 21.24
N PHE A 224 10.91 -0.65 20.06
CA PHE A 224 11.92 -1.26 19.21
C PHE A 224 12.45 -0.32 18.12
N PHE A 225 12.17 0.99 18.20
CA PHE A 225 12.75 1.95 17.26
C PHE A 225 14.25 2.16 17.56
N ASN A 226 15.11 1.76 16.62
CA ASN A 226 16.56 1.98 16.65
C ASN A 226 17.25 1.40 17.91
N LYS A 227 16.89 0.18 18.31
CA LYS A 227 17.56 -0.56 19.38
C LYS A 227 18.68 -1.40 18.81
N ALA A 228 19.83 -1.45 19.47
CA ALA A 228 20.93 -2.32 19.03
C ALA A 228 20.54 -3.78 19.25
N LEU A 229 20.96 -4.67 18.36
CA LEU A 229 20.85 -6.10 18.58
C LEU A 229 22.07 -6.61 19.37
N SER A 230 21.82 -7.54 20.29
CA SER A 230 22.86 -8.16 21.11
C SER A 230 22.67 -9.65 21.31
N GLN A 231 23.77 -10.32 21.61
CA GLN A 231 23.81 -11.68 22.12
C GLN A 231 24.64 -11.70 23.40
N ASP A 232 24.17 -12.38 24.44
CA ASP A 232 24.93 -12.57 25.69
C ASP A 232 25.43 -11.23 26.31
N GLY A 233 24.72 -10.13 26.04
CA GLY A 233 25.08 -8.77 26.47
C GLY A 233 26.07 -8.01 25.58
N GLU A 234 26.54 -8.61 24.49
CA GLU A 234 27.40 -7.97 23.51
C GLU A 234 26.63 -7.57 22.26
N ARG A 235 26.79 -6.33 21.81
CA ARG A 235 26.12 -5.82 20.62
C ARG A 235 26.78 -6.35 19.35
N PHE A 236 25.98 -6.76 18.37
CA PHE A 236 26.51 -7.23 17.10
C PHE A 236 27.13 -6.10 16.30
N ARG A 237 28.41 -6.26 15.97
CA ARG A 237 29.10 -5.42 15.00
C ARG A 237 29.15 -6.13 13.66
N ILE A 238 28.83 -5.39 12.62
CA ILE A 238 28.87 -5.91 11.26
C ILE A 238 30.32 -6.04 10.82
N GLN A 239 30.69 -7.22 10.35
CA GLN A 239 32.01 -7.51 9.79
C GLN A 239 31.91 -7.55 8.27
N HIS A 240 32.85 -6.87 7.60
CA HIS A 240 32.99 -6.95 6.15
C HIS A 240 33.76 -8.21 5.74
N GLY A 241 33.65 -8.60 4.48
CA GLY A 241 34.37 -9.74 3.94
C GLY A 241 33.93 -11.08 4.56
N GLN A 242 32.80 -11.11 5.26
CA GLN A 242 32.20 -12.31 5.84
C GLN A 242 30.72 -12.39 5.51
N TRP A 243 30.23 -13.62 5.33
CA TRP A 243 28.81 -13.90 5.19
C TRP A 243 28.16 -13.89 6.56
N ASN A 244 27.06 -13.17 6.68
CA ASN A 244 26.30 -13.06 7.91
C ASN A 244 24.87 -13.51 7.65
N LEU A 245 24.41 -14.48 8.43
CA LEU A 245 23.02 -14.92 8.40
C LEU A 245 22.17 -13.94 9.20
N VAL A 246 21.09 -13.46 8.59
CA VAL A 246 19.95 -12.83 9.26
C VAL A 246 18.76 -13.75 9.09
N GLN A 247 18.08 -14.06 10.18
CA GLN A 247 16.84 -14.82 10.18
C GLN A 247 15.83 -14.15 11.09
N PHE A 248 14.60 -14.04 10.60
CA PHE A 248 13.42 -13.60 11.33
C PHE A 248 12.44 -14.76 11.41
N ASP A 249 12.01 -15.08 12.62
CA ASP A 249 10.93 -16.04 12.87
C ASP A 249 9.74 -15.25 13.43
N LEU A 250 8.74 -15.02 12.59
CA LEU A 250 7.57 -14.22 12.90
C LEU A 250 6.40 -15.12 13.27
N THR A 251 5.71 -14.77 14.36
CA THR A 251 4.38 -15.26 14.71
C THR A 251 3.46 -14.06 14.76
N ALA A 252 2.51 -13.98 13.82
CA ALA A 252 1.50 -12.92 13.80
C ALA A 252 0.58 -13.04 15.03
N ASN A 253 -0.03 -11.95 15.49
CA ASN A 253 -0.97 -12.03 16.60
C ASN A 253 -2.29 -12.70 16.22
N SER A 254 -3.02 -13.23 17.20
CA SER A 254 -4.38 -13.76 17.06
C SER A 254 -5.43 -12.71 17.40
N PHE A 255 -6.70 -13.12 17.25
CA PHE A 255 -7.86 -12.33 17.60
C PHE A 255 -8.76 -13.12 18.55
N THR A 256 -9.45 -12.41 19.45
CA THR A 256 -10.50 -13.04 20.26
C THR A 256 -11.72 -13.36 19.39
N PRO A 257 -12.66 -14.20 19.85
CA PRO A 257 -13.91 -14.44 19.13
C PRO A 257 -14.72 -13.18 18.82
N GLU A 258 -14.52 -12.10 19.57
CA GLU A 258 -15.15 -10.79 19.36
C GLU A 258 -14.39 -9.89 18.36
N GLY A 259 -13.31 -10.39 17.75
CA GLY A 259 -12.53 -9.68 16.74
C GLY A 259 -11.50 -8.69 17.30
N LEU A 260 -11.22 -8.73 18.61
CA LEU A 260 -10.22 -7.87 19.24
C LEU A 260 -8.82 -8.47 19.09
N PRO A 261 -7.78 -7.68 18.75
CA PRO A 261 -6.42 -8.19 18.65
C PRO A 261 -5.90 -8.65 20.01
N VAL A 262 -5.28 -9.82 20.05
CA VAL A 262 -4.60 -10.38 21.22
C VAL A 262 -3.14 -9.98 21.17
N GLU A 263 -2.55 -9.63 22.31
CA GLU A 263 -1.11 -9.33 22.40
C GLU A 263 -0.27 -10.62 22.50
N ASP A 264 -0.29 -11.45 21.47
CA ASP A 264 0.45 -12.71 21.41
C ASP A 264 1.41 -12.81 20.21
N GLY A 265 1.48 -11.76 19.37
CA GLY A 265 2.42 -11.69 18.27
C GLY A 265 3.86 -11.66 18.78
N SER A 266 4.79 -12.25 18.04
CA SER A 266 6.21 -12.22 18.38
C SER A 266 7.13 -12.29 17.16
N LEU A 267 8.36 -11.82 17.36
CA LEU A 267 9.43 -11.90 16.38
C LEU A 267 10.70 -12.39 17.09
N ALA A 268 11.12 -13.62 16.81
CA ALA A 268 12.47 -14.05 17.16
C ALA A 268 13.43 -13.68 16.03
N MET A 269 14.67 -13.38 16.40
CA MET A 269 15.72 -13.07 15.45
C MET A 269 16.94 -13.92 15.73
N HIS A 270 17.60 -14.32 14.65
CA HIS A 270 18.88 -14.99 14.72
C HIS A 270 19.89 -14.27 13.84
N TYR A 271 21.07 -14.04 14.40
CA TYR A 271 22.24 -13.53 13.68
C TYR A 271 23.36 -14.56 13.78
N ASN A 272 23.85 -15.06 12.63
CA ASN A 272 24.85 -16.14 12.58
C ASN A 272 24.47 -17.36 13.44
N ALA A 273 23.22 -17.82 13.26
CA ALA A 273 22.61 -18.96 13.95
C ALA A 273 22.53 -18.83 15.49
N LYS A 274 22.69 -17.62 16.02
CA LYS A 274 22.56 -17.30 17.45
C LYS A 274 21.42 -16.33 17.66
N GLU A 275 20.70 -16.48 18.77
CA GLU A 275 19.60 -15.59 19.14
C GLU A 275 20.09 -14.13 19.24
N ALA A 276 19.31 -13.22 18.67
CA ALA A 276 19.56 -11.80 18.60
C ALA A 276 18.44 -11.03 19.31
N ILE A 277 18.77 -10.32 20.39
CA ILE A 277 17.79 -9.62 21.22
C ILE A 277 18.03 -8.11 21.19
N PRO A 278 17.00 -7.28 20.91
CA PRO A 278 17.08 -5.83 21.03
C PRO A 278 17.51 -5.36 22.42
N THR A 279 18.34 -4.32 22.47
CA THR A 279 18.95 -3.82 23.70
C THR A 279 19.26 -2.32 23.66
N ASP A 280 19.26 -1.70 24.84
CA ASP A 280 19.85 -0.37 25.07
C ASP A 280 21.33 -0.45 25.53
N GLY A 281 21.91 -1.65 25.60
CA GLY A 281 23.22 -1.93 26.21
C GLY A 281 23.13 -2.95 27.33
N SER A 282 24.11 -2.96 28.24
CA SER A 282 24.30 -4.06 29.19
C SER A 282 23.19 -4.28 30.24
N THR A 283 22.13 -3.46 30.28
CA THR A 283 21.13 -3.47 31.36
C THR A 283 19.68 -3.62 30.90
N GLY A 284 19.40 -3.67 29.59
CA GLY A 284 18.04 -3.80 29.07
C GLY A 284 18.00 -4.70 27.86
N PHE A 285 17.29 -5.82 27.96
CA PHE A 285 17.03 -6.75 26.86
C PHE A 285 15.52 -6.80 26.64
N TYR A 286 15.12 -6.63 25.38
CA TYR A 286 13.71 -6.46 25.01
C TYR A 286 13.36 -7.55 24.01
N PRO A 287 12.89 -8.74 24.45
CA PRO A 287 12.33 -9.71 23.52
C PRO A 287 11.15 -9.08 22.79
N VAL A 288 11.01 -9.36 21.49
CA VAL A 288 9.92 -8.84 20.67
C VAL A 288 8.74 -9.79 20.82
N THR A 289 8.07 -9.71 21.97
CA THR A 289 6.91 -10.53 22.33
C THR A 289 5.73 -9.65 22.66
N GLU A 290 4.55 -10.27 22.79
CA GLU A 290 3.30 -9.59 23.16
C GLU A 290 2.99 -8.42 22.20
N ARG A 291 3.16 -8.64 20.90
CA ARG A 291 2.95 -7.60 19.88
C ARG A 291 1.53 -7.67 19.32
N VAL A 292 1.03 -6.50 18.94
CA VAL A 292 -0.12 -6.35 18.04
C VAL A 292 0.43 -5.87 16.71
N MET A 293 0.69 -6.82 15.82
CA MET A 293 1.19 -6.57 14.46
C MET A 293 0.04 -6.24 13.51
N ILE A 294 -1.11 -6.86 13.75
CA ILE A 294 -2.35 -6.77 12.98
C ILE A 294 -3.43 -6.27 13.94
N ASP A 295 -3.96 -5.08 13.67
CA ASP A 295 -5.15 -4.57 14.35
C ASP A 295 -6.42 -4.89 13.55
N GLU A 296 -7.59 -4.61 14.13
CA GLU A 296 -8.90 -4.87 13.53
C GLU A 296 -9.16 -4.17 12.17
N LEU A 297 -8.37 -3.15 11.82
CA LEU A 297 -8.54 -2.37 10.59
C LEU A 297 -7.52 -2.74 9.51
N HIS A 298 -6.52 -3.55 9.83
CA HIS A 298 -5.44 -3.87 8.91
C HIS A 298 -5.81 -5.04 8.00
N ASN A 299 -5.78 -4.82 6.67
CA ASN A 299 -5.88 -5.89 5.69
C ASN A 299 -4.54 -6.64 5.62
N TYR A 300 -4.41 -7.69 6.44
CA TYR A 300 -3.16 -8.41 6.60
C TYR A 300 -2.74 -9.12 5.31
N GLN A 301 -1.52 -8.82 4.87
CA GLN A 301 -0.85 -9.45 3.74
C GLN A 301 0.64 -9.51 4.06
N LEU A 302 1.10 -10.64 4.60
CA LEU A 302 2.50 -10.81 4.96
C LEU A 302 3.39 -10.80 3.72
N ALA A 303 4.45 -9.99 3.78
CA ALA A 303 5.46 -9.91 2.75
C ALA A 303 6.88 -9.88 3.34
N GLY A 304 7.81 -10.55 2.67
CA GLY A 304 9.23 -10.25 2.80
C GLY A 304 9.54 -8.92 2.15
N LEU A 305 10.07 -7.97 2.93
CA LEU A 305 10.59 -6.69 2.46
C LEU A 305 12.08 -6.82 2.20
N MET A 306 12.46 -6.93 0.92
CA MET A 306 13.85 -6.98 0.49
C MET A 306 14.32 -5.57 0.18
N GLU A 307 14.65 -4.81 1.22
CA GLU A 307 15.02 -3.39 1.11
C GLU A 307 16.43 -3.13 1.65
N PHE A 308 17.36 -2.86 0.72
CA PHE A 308 18.78 -2.74 1.02
C PHE A 308 19.34 -1.47 0.40
N TYR A 309 19.63 -0.44 1.20
CA TYR A 309 20.25 0.82 0.72
C TYR A 309 20.79 1.70 1.85
N ARG A 310 21.61 2.70 1.48
CA ARG A 310 22.04 3.75 2.41
C ARG A 310 20.92 4.77 2.62
N HIS A 311 20.25 4.69 3.76
CA HIS A 311 19.04 5.48 4.03
C HIS A 311 19.31 6.83 4.69
N TYR A 312 20.47 7.00 5.33
CA TYR A 312 20.78 8.19 6.12
C TYR A 312 22.28 8.51 6.11
N LYS A 313 22.58 9.79 6.34
CA LYS A 313 23.93 10.31 6.62
C LYS A 313 23.85 11.24 7.81
N HIS A 314 24.68 11.01 8.82
CA HIS A 314 24.70 11.86 10.00
C HIS A 314 25.19 13.28 9.64
N SER A 315 24.68 14.30 10.34
CA SER A 315 25.02 15.71 10.07
C SER A 315 26.48 16.05 10.36
N ALA A 316 27.15 15.24 11.16
CA ALA A 316 28.58 15.38 11.46
C ALA A 316 29.49 14.88 10.32
N ASP A 317 28.95 14.11 9.38
CA ASP A 317 29.72 13.50 8.29
C ASP A 317 29.58 14.32 7.02
N GLN A 318 30.63 14.38 6.22
CA GLN A 318 30.61 15.02 4.90
C GLN A 318 30.13 14.03 3.82
N PRO A 319 29.51 14.48 2.73
CA PRO A 319 29.13 13.59 1.63
C PRO A 319 30.29 12.73 1.12
N GLU A 320 31.49 13.28 1.08
CA GLU A 320 32.71 12.59 0.61
C GLU A 320 33.17 11.46 1.55
N ASP A 321 32.66 11.42 2.79
CA ASP A 321 32.94 10.34 3.74
C ASP A 321 32.22 9.04 3.33
N LEU A 322 31.14 9.15 2.55
CA LEU A 322 30.38 8.01 2.03
C LEU A 322 31.11 7.40 0.84
N LEU A 323 31.81 6.31 1.08
CA LEU A 323 32.53 5.56 0.06
C LEU A 323 31.59 4.62 -0.71
N GLU A 324 32.12 4.00 -1.76
CA GLU A 324 31.39 2.94 -2.45
C GLU A 324 31.24 1.71 -1.54
N GLN A 325 30.05 1.11 -1.56
CA GLN A 325 29.75 -0.10 -0.82
C GLN A 325 29.10 -1.12 -1.76
N THR A 326 29.69 -2.31 -1.84
CA THR A 326 29.04 -3.45 -2.48
C THR A 326 28.40 -4.32 -1.41
N LEU A 327 27.16 -4.71 -1.66
CA LEU A 327 26.37 -5.60 -0.82
C LEU A 327 25.97 -6.82 -1.65
N GLN A 328 26.26 -8.01 -1.12
CA GLN A 328 25.94 -9.29 -1.73
C GLN A 328 24.94 -10.06 -0.85
N ILE A 329 23.96 -10.72 -1.45
CA ILE A 329 22.93 -11.52 -0.76
C ILE A 329 22.79 -12.87 -1.45
N LYS A 330 22.58 -13.94 -0.67
CA LYS A 330 22.28 -15.29 -1.16
C LYS A 330 21.48 -16.08 -0.13
N ASP A 331 21.14 -17.33 -0.48
CA ASP A 331 20.45 -18.30 0.37
C ASP A 331 19.14 -17.73 0.95
N ILE A 332 18.41 -16.95 0.14
CA ILE A 332 17.15 -16.32 0.55
C ILE A 332 16.12 -17.43 0.71
N THR A 333 15.70 -17.65 1.95
CA THR A 333 14.82 -18.74 2.35
C THR A 333 13.55 -18.19 2.96
N PHE A 334 12.41 -18.67 2.45
CA PHE A 334 11.10 -18.47 3.04
C PHE A 334 10.60 -19.81 3.58
N ALA A 335 10.12 -19.82 4.81
CA ALA A 335 9.41 -20.97 5.38
C ALA A 335 8.11 -20.52 6.03
N TRP A 336 7.06 -21.33 5.97
CA TRP A 336 5.78 -21.01 6.60
C TRP A 336 4.98 -22.26 6.95
N THR A 337 4.08 -22.09 7.91
CA THR A 337 3.11 -23.12 8.30
C THR A 337 1.85 -23.01 7.44
N ASP A 338 1.06 -24.08 7.38
CA ASP A 338 -0.26 -24.05 6.74
C ASP A 338 -1.32 -23.31 7.59
N GLU A 339 -0.96 -22.87 8.79
CA GLU A 339 -1.85 -22.11 9.67
C GLU A 339 -1.98 -20.67 9.16
N SER A 340 -3.22 -20.24 8.97
CA SER A 340 -3.56 -18.87 8.64
C SER A 340 -4.00 -18.10 9.88
N VAL A 341 -3.67 -16.82 9.94
CA VAL A 341 -4.33 -15.88 10.85
C VAL A 341 -5.81 -15.86 10.49
N GLU A 342 -6.63 -16.34 11.41
CA GLU A 342 -8.06 -16.01 11.42
C GLU A 342 -8.17 -14.54 11.78
N LEU A 343 -8.16 -13.70 10.75
CA LEU A 343 -8.56 -12.30 10.93
C LEU A 343 -9.95 -12.31 11.55
N PRO A 344 -10.30 -11.30 12.37
CA PRO A 344 -11.69 -11.07 12.71
C PRO A 344 -12.47 -11.19 11.41
N GLU A 345 -13.68 -11.73 11.46
CA GLU A 345 -14.64 -11.29 10.47
C GLU A 345 -14.60 -9.76 10.57
N GLN A 346 -13.92 -9.10 9.61
CA GLN A 346 -14.23 -7.72 9.29
C GLN A 346 -15.74 -7.72 9.33
N PRO A 347 -16.39 -6.88 10.18
CA PRO A 347 -17.84 -6.97 10.39
C PRO A 347 -18.43 -7.15 9.02
N PRO A 348 -19.03 -8.31 8.71
CA PRO A 348 -18.86 -9.02 7.46
C PRO A 348 -18.50 -8.05 6.33
N VAL A 349 -17.37 -8.24 5.65
CA VAL A 349 -17.60 -8.27 4.21
C VAL A 349 -18.49 -9.50 4.09
N ASN A 350 -19.79 -9.25 4.15
CA ASN A 350 -20.81 -10.13 3.59
C ASN A 350 -20.36 -10.29 2.11
N PRO A 351 -21.20 -10.63 1.16
CA PRO A 351 -21.13 -9.95 -0.13
C PRO A 351 -21.18 -8.38 -0.01
N ASP A 352 -20.54 -7.74 0.98
CA ASP A 352 -21.08 -6.60 1.72
C ASP A 352 -22.56 -6.90 2.14
N PRO A 353 -23.12 -6.45 3.28
CA PRO A 353 -24.50 -6.03 3.16
C PRO A 353 -24.33 -4.81 2.27
N THR A 354 -24.35 -5.04 0.95
CA THR A 354 -24.47 -4.07 -0.15
C THR A 354 -24.51 -2.69 0.51
N PRO A 355 -23.37 -1.99 0.77
CA PRO A 355 -23.23 -1.07 1.93
C PRO A 355 -24.50 -0.26 2.00
N ASP A 356 -25.32 -0.30 3.07
CA ASP A 356 -26.65 0.34 3.06
C ASP A 356 -26.50 1.75 2.48
N ASN A 357 -26.87 1.84 1.21
CA ASN A 357 -26.66 2.95 0.31
C ASN A 357 -27.89 2.95 -0.57
N VAL A 358 -28.16 4.08 -1.20
CA VAL A 358 -29.42 4.27 -1.91
C VAL A 358 -29.65 3.20 -2.99
N CYS A 359 -28.59 2.57 -3.54
CA CYS A 359 -28.72 1.45 -4.48
C CYS A 359 -28.97 0.11 -3.78
N SER A 360 -28.41 -0.19 -2.61
CA SER A 360 -28.68 -1.46 -1.92
C SER A 360 -30.10 -1.57 -1.37
N ASP A 361 -30.62 -0.46 -0.83
CA ASP A 361 -32.02 -0.32 -0.36
C ASP A 361 -33.05 -0.61 -1.46
N GLN A 362 -32.64 -0.55 -2.73
CA GLN A 362 -33.49 -0.80 -3.90
C GLN A 362 -33.50 -2.28 -4.34
N GLY A 363 -32.87 -3.19 -3.58
CA GLY A 363 -32.94 -4.63 -3.81
C GLY A 363 -31.98 -5.18 -4.86
N PHE A 364 -30.89 -4.46 -5.13
CA PHE A 364 -29.79 -4.92 -5.97
C PHE A 364 -28.99 -6.02 -5.27
N THR A 365 -28.54 -7.03 -6.02
CA THR A 365 -27.80 -8.18 -5.44
C THR A 365 -26.31 -7.91 -5.25
N HIS A 366 -25.80 -6.85 -5.87
CA HIS A 366 -24.43 -6.36 -5.72
C HIS A 366 -24.44 -4.83 -5.64
N SER A 367 -23.56 -4.24 -4.82
CA SER A 367 -23.34 -2.78 -4.80
C SER A 367 -21.98 -2.46 -4.21
N ARG A 368 -21.51 -1.24 -4.45
CA ARG A 368 -20.26 -0.70 -3.88
C ARG A 368 -20.42 0.77 -3.54
N ILE A 369 -19.66 1.25 -2.57
CA ILE A 369 -19.57 2.67 -2.18
C ILE A 369 -18.11 3.13 -2.26
N VAL A 370 -17.90 4.40 -2.57
CA VAL A 370 -16.57 5.04 -2.55
C VAL A 370 -16.26 5.56 -1.15
N ASP A 371 -15.15 5.11 -0.58
CA ASP A 371 -14.46 5.74 0.54
C ASP A 371 -13.39 6.73 0.03
N LEU A 372 -13.53 7.99 0.45
CA LEU A 372 -12.61 9.09 0.13
C LEU A 372 -11.62 9.39 1.27
N THR A 373 -11.69 8.65 2.38
CA THR A 373 -10.86 8.87 3.55
C THR A 373 -9.37 8.69 3.24
N GLY A 374 -8.53 9.62 3.70
CA GLY A 374 -7.08 9.57 3.48
C GLY A 374 -6.62 9.96 2.07
N LEU A 375 -7.53 10.40 1.19
CA LEU A 375 -7.18 10.89 -0.15
C LEU A 375 -6.94 12.40 -0.22
N GLU A 376 -7.12 13.13 0.90
CA GLU A 376 -6.84 14.57 0.95
C GLU A 376 -5.38 14.88 0.61
N GLY A 377 -5.17 15.88 -0.24
CA GLY A 377 -3.85 16.26 -0.73
C GLY A 377 -3.21 15.28 -1.72
N SER A 378 -3.90 14.19 -2.08
CA SER A 378 -3.48 13.30 -3.18
C SER A 378 -3.63 14.01 -4.53
N ASP A 379 -2.80 13.61 -5.49
CA ASP A 379 -2.97 14.05 -6.88
C ASP A 379 -4.23 13.44 -7.52
N HIS A 380 -4.63 14.00 -8.66
CA HIS A 380 -5.83 13.60 -9.37
C HIS A 380 -5.78 12.13 -9.80
N GLN A 381 -4.63 11.63 -10.27
CA GLN A 381 -4.51 10.25 -10.71
C GLN A 381 -4.77 9.26 -9.57
N LYS A 382 -4.16 9.50 -8.40
CA LYS A 382 -4.34 8.66 -7.21
C LYS A 382 -5.79 8.66 -6.73
N ILE A 383 -6.47 9.80 -6.79
CA ILE A 383 -7.91 9.88 -6.46
C ILE A 383 -8.74 9.04 -7.44
N MET A 384 -8.44 9.12 -8.74
CA MET A 384 -9.16 8.37 -9.77
C MET A 384 -8.93 6.88 -9.68
N ASP A 385 -7.68 6.47 -9.43
CA ASP A 385 -7.33 5.07 -9.23
C ASP A 385 -8.04 4.50 -8.00
N ALA A 386 -8.14 5.27 -6.93
CA ALA A 386 -8.89 4.88 -5.74
C ALA A 386 -10.38 4.68 -6.05
N ILE A 387 -11.02 5.62 -6.77
CA ILE A 387 -12.44 5.49 -7.16
C ILE A 387 -12.63 4.29 -8.10
N SER A 388 -11.75 4.12 -9.08
CA SER A 388 -11.85 3.08 -10.11
C SER A 388 -11.62 1.68 -9.56
N SER A 389 -10.66 1.51 -8.64
CA SER A 389 -10.41 0.23 -7.97
C SER A 389 -11.58 -0.15 -7.06
N GLN A 390 -12.09 0.79 -6.27
CA GLN A 390 -13.22 0.55 -5.38
C GLN A 390 -14.49 0.20 -6.16
N LEU A 391 -14.83 0.95 -7.21
CA LEU A 391 -16.09 0.73 -7.93
C LEU A 391 -16.02 -0.37 -9.01
N GLY A 392 -14.88 -0.58 -9.68
CA GLY A 392 -14.81 -1.37 -10.92
C GLY A 392 -13.75 -2.46 -10.98
N ASP A 393 -13.07 -2.80 -9.87
CA ASP A 393 -11.95 -3.77 -9.83
C ASP A 393 -10.80 -3.44 -10.79
N ILE A 394 -10.64 -2.16 -11.14
CA ILE A 394 -9.56 -1.71 -12.01
C ILE A 394 -8.27 -1.62 -11.18
N LYS A 395 -7.23 -2.34 -11.59
CA LYS A 395 -5.90 -2.27 -10.95
C LYS A 395 -5.37 -0.84 -10.94
N HIS A 396 -4.64 -0.46 -9.88
CA HIS A 396 -3.98 0.84 -9.78
C HIS A 396 -3.18 1.17 -11.05
N GLY A 397 -3.32 2.40 -11.57
CA GLY A 397 -2.69 2.86 -12.82
C GLY A 397 -3.36 2.42 -14.13
N ALA A 398 -4.43 1.60 -14.09
CA ALA A 398 -5.13 1.13 -15.29
C ALA A 398 -6.40 1.94 -15.62
N ALA A 399 -6.75 2.97 -14.84
CA ALA A 399 -7.86 3.86 -15.16
C ALA A 399 -7.56 4.64 -16.45
N LEU A 400 -8.30 4.33 -17.52
CA LEU A 400 -8.17 5.00 -18.81
C LEU A 400 -9.05 6.24 -18.87
N PHE A 401 -8.46 7.37 -19.25
CA PHE A 401 -9.15 8.64 -19.46
C PHE A 401 -9.49 8.83 -20.92
N SER A 402 -10.59 9.55 -21.19
CA SER A 402 -10.78 10.13 -22.52
C SER A 402 -9.87 11.36 -22.74
N VAL A 403 -9.56 12.11 -21.67
CA VAL A 403 -8.66 13.28 -21.64
C VAL A 403 -8.10 13.44 -20.21
N ASP A 404 -6.79 13.70 -20.07
CA ASP A 404 -6.12 13.98 -18.78
C ASP A 404 -6.59 15.34 -18.20
N ARG A 405 -7.15 15.34 -16.99
CA ARG A 405 -7.75 16.53 -16.34
C ARG A 405 -7.35 16.63 -14.87
N ASN A 406 -6.85 17.80 -14.47
CA ASN A 406 -6.39 18.07 -13.08
C ASN A 406 -7.45 18.84 -12.27
N ASN A 407 -8.72 18.53 -12.48
CA ASN A 407 -9.86 19.31 -11.97
C ASN A 407 -10.58 18.65 -10.81
N ILE A 408 -9.95 17.63 -10.21
CA ILE A 408 -10.48 16.94 -9.05
C ILE A 408 -9.53 17.05 -7.86
N SER A 409 -10.11 17.03 -6.67
CA SER A 409 -9.37 16.93 -5.40
C SER A 409 -10.30 16.34 -4.34
N VAL A 410 -9.75 15.76 -3.28
CA VAL A 410 -10.53 15.42 -2.09
C VAL A 410 -10.30 16.49 -1.04
N VAL A 411 -11.40 17.00 -0.47
CA VAL A 411 -11.39 18.02 0.56
C VAL A 411 -12.32 17.62 1.71
N THR A 412 -12.02 18.04 2.93
CA THR A 412 -12.94 17.93 4.06
C THR A 412 -13.99 19.04 3.97
N LEU A 413 -15.28 18.69 4.04
CA LEU A 413 -16.36 19.65 4.19
C LEU A 413 -17.20 19.30 5.42
N GLY A 414 -17.06 20.11 6.48
CA GLY A 414 -17.52 19.72 7.81
C GLY A 414 -16.57 18.67 8.37
N ASP A 415 -17.09 17.49 8.67
CA ASP A 415 -16.35 16.36 9.25
C ASP A 415 -16.21 15.17 8.28
N GLU A 416 -16.60 15.32 7.02
CA GLU A 416 -16.59 14.25 6.02
C GLU A 416 -15.77 14.63 4.77
N PRO A 417 -15.03 13.68 4.18
CA PRO A 417 -14.33 13.89 2.93
C PRO A 417 -15.32 13.96 1.75
N ALA A 418 -15.06 14.87 0.81
CA ALA A 418 -15.86 15.05 -0.40
C ALA A 418 -14.96 15.20 -1.63
N LEU A 419 -15.38 14.60 -2.74
CA LEU A 419 -14.76 14.75 -4.04
C LEU A 419 -15.17 16.11 -4.61
N LYS A 420 -14.21 17.03 -4.70
CA LYS A 420 -14.38 18.33 -5.36
C LYS A 420 -14.05 18.21 -6.84
N VAL A 421 -14.95 18.67 -7.69
CA VAL A 421 -14.77 18.81 -9.15
C VAL A 421 -14.89 20.27 -9.55
N THR A 422 -13.93 20.81 -10.30
CA THR A 422 -13.86 22.24 -10.64
C THR A 422 -14.07 22.52 -12.13
N TYR A 423 -14.68 23.67 -12.43
CA TYR A 423 -14.99 24.13 -13.77
C TYR A 423 -14.55 25.59 -13.92
N ALA A 424 -13.56 25.85 -14.77
CA ALA A 424 -13.06 27.21 -15.02
C ALA A 424 -14.09 28.06 -15.76
N ALA A 425 -14.19 29.36 -15.46
CA ALA A 425 -15.13 30.28 -16.10
C ALA A 425 -15.02 30.22 -17.65
N GLY A 426 -16.15 30.04 -18.34
CA GLY A 426 -16.16 29.97 -19.81
C GLY A 426 -15.69 28.65 -20.42
N ALA A 427 -15.25 27.67 -19.62
CA ALA A 427 -14.83 26.36 -20.12
C ALA A 427 -16.03 25.55 -20.63
N VAL A 428 -15.90 24.95 -21.81
CA VAL A 428 -16.99 24.26 -22.54
C VAL A 428 -16.42 23.05 -23.26
N GLY A 429 -17.23 21.98 -23.34
CA GLY A 429 -16.93 20.77 -24.09
C GLY A 429 -16.26 19.71 -23.23
N GLN A 430 -16.42 18.46 -23.64
CA GLN A 430 -15.86 17.29 -22.96
C GLN A 430 -14.34 17.23 -23.09
N ASP A 431 -13.75 17.81 -24.13
CA ASP A 431 -12.30 17.72 -24.34
C ASP A 431 -11.51 18.86 -23.68
N ASN A 432 -12.20 19.80 -23.01
CA ASN A 432 -11.56 20.91 -22.34
C ASN A 432 -11.05 20.46 -20.96
N THR A 433 -9.74 20.49 -20.77
CA THR A 433 -9.05 20.02 -19.56
C THR A 433 -9.43 20.81 -18.31
N GLU A 434 -9.90 22.05 -18.43
CA GLU A 434 -10.31 22.90 -17.30
C GLU A 434 -11.82 22.76 -16.95
N ASN A 435 -12.53 21.81 -17.58
CA ASN A 435 -13.98 21.69 -17.53
C ASN A 435 -14.42 20.37 -16.86
N GLY A 436 -14.24 20.26 -15.54
CA GLY A 436 -14.71 19.12 -14.75
C GLY A 436 -13.90 17.84 -14.95
N THR A 437 -14.54 16.68 -14.98
CA THR A 437 -13.88 15.35 -14.97
C THR A 437 -14.36 14.43 -16.11
N SER A 438 -13.54 13.42 -16.45
CA SER A 438 -13.71 12.50 -17.59
C SER A 438 -13.75 11.02 -17.22
N LEU A 439 -13.83 10.69 -15.91
CA LEU A 439 -13.75 9.30 -15.45
C LEU A 439 -14.97 8.48 -15.84
N LEU A 440 -14.71 7.27 -16.34
CA LEU A 440 -15.69 6.23 -16.59
C LEU A 440 -15.25 4.99 -15.81
N VAL A 441 -16.17 4.38 -15.05
CA VAL A 441 -15.91 3.15 -14.31
C VAL A 441 -16.90 2.09 -14.72
N ASN A 442 -16.39 1.01 -15.32
CA ASN A 442 -17.20 -0.16 -15.65
C ASN A 442 -17.60 -0.89 -14.37
N PHE A 443 -18.82 -1.39 -14.34
CA PHE A 443 -19.27 -2.22 -13.23
C PHE A 443 -18.55 -3.58 -13.30
N PRO A 444 -18.19 -4.18 -12.16
CA PRO A 444 -17.43 -5.43 -12.11
C PRO A 444 -18.37 -6.64 -12.27
N ALA A 445 -19.18 -6.64 -13.32
CA ALA A 445 -20.10 -7.72 -13.62
C ALA A 445 -19.40 -8.79 -14.47
N SER A 446 -19.40 -10.04 -13.99
CA SER A 446 -18.88 -11.21 -14.73
C SER A 446 -19.90 -11.83 -15.68
N ALA A 447 -21.16 -11.41 -15.57
CA ALA A 447 -22.28 -11.83 -16.39
C ALA A 447 -23.08 -10.61 -16.86
N SER A 448 -23.93 -10.81 -17.87
CA SER A 448 -24.88 -9.77 -18.31
C SER A 448 -25.79 -9.38 -17.16
N ILE A 449 -25.94 -8.07 -16.96
CA ILE A 449 -26.84 -7.51 -15.94
C ILE A 449 -28.27 -7.39 -16.46
N SER A 450 -29.23 -7.23 -15.56
CA SER A 450 -30.63 -6.86 -15.85
C SER A 450 -31.10 -5.61 -15.12
N SER A 451 -30.27 -5.10 -14.20
CA SER A 451 -30.49 -3.82 -13.55
C SER A 451 -29.18 -3.13 -13.17
N ALA A 452 -29.18 -1.80 -13.18
CA ALA A 452 -28.08 -0.98 -12.66
C ALA A 452 -28.58 0.27 -11.93
N CYS A 453 -27.81 0.71 -10.93
CA CYS A 453 -28.02 1.93 -10.16
C CYS A 453 -26.71 2.70 -9.96
N ILE A 454 -26.81 4.03 -9.97
CA ILE A 454 -25.79 4.94 -9.43
C ILE A 454 -26.47 5.93 -8.48
N ALA A 455 -25.84 6.19 -7.35
CA ALA A 455 -26.30 7.17 -6.36
C ALA A 455 -25.14 8.01 -5.84
N TYR A 456 -25.44 9.25 -5.44
CA TYR A 456 -24.46 10.15 -4.83
C TYR A 456 -25.16 11.34 -4.18
N ASP A 457 -24.53 11.90 -3.14
CA ASP A 457 -24.88 13.23 -2.64
C ASP A 457 -24.09 14.27 -3.41
N VAL A 458 -24.74 15.40 -3.71
CA VAL A 458 -24.12 16.50 -4.44
C VAL A 458 -24.48 17.86 -3.82
N GLN A 459 -23.50 18.75 -3.79
CA GLN A 459 -23.70 20.18 -3.58
C GLN A 459 -22.80 20.99 -4.53
N TYR A 460 -23.05 22.29 -4.65
CA TYR A 460 -22.29 23.19 -5.54
C TYR A 460 -22.09 24.57 -4.89
N GLU A 461 -20.96 25.22 -5.16
CA GLU A 461 -20.56 26.45 -4.43
C GLU A 461 -21.37 27.68 -4.82
N LYS A 462 -21.50 27.93 -6.13
CA LYS A 462 -22.03 29.19 -6.66
C LYS A 462 -23.35 28.98 -7.37
N ASP A 463 -24.24 29.95 -7.26
CA ASP A 463 -25.54 29.86 -7.91
C ASP A 463 -25.40 29.71 -9.43
N VAL A 464 -25.99 28.66 -10.00
CA VAL A 464 -25.99 28.42 -11.44
C VAL A 464 -26.90 29.37 -12.23
N HIS A 465 -27.72 30.18 -11.52
CA HIS A 465 -28.78 31.00 -12.11
C HIS A 465 -28.32 31.92 -13.27
N ALA A 466 -29.16 32.10 -14.29
CA ALA A 466 -28.86 32.87 -15.51
C ALA A 466 -28.35 34.30 -15.27
N SER A 467 -28.84 34.96 -14.22
CA SER A 467 -28.42 36.32 -13.88
C SER A 467 -27.12 36.41 -13.08
N GLN A 468 -26.59 35.28 -12.61
CA GLN A 468 -25.38 35.22 -11.77
C GLN A 468 -24.24 34.49 -12.51
N ASN A 469 -24.43 33.23 -12.86
CA ASN A 469 -23.40 32.40 -13.49
C ASN A 469 -23.83 31.84 -14.87
N ASN A 470 -25.12 31.62 -15.12
CA ASN A 470 -25.65 31.02 -16.35
C ASN A 470 -25.03 29.65 -16.69
N ASP A 471 -24.95 28.78 -15.68
CA ASP A 471 -24.24 27.50 -15.78
C ASP A 471 -25.14 26.37 -16.31
N LEU A 472 -24.56 25.46 -17.09
CA LEU A 472 -25.19 24.20 -17.51
C LEU A 472 -24.16 23.09 -17.34
N VAL A 473 -24.39 22.18 -16.40
CA VAL A 473 -23.42 21.13 -16.03
C VAL A 473 -24.09 19.76 -16.11
N ILE A 474 -23.44 18.82 -16.80
CA ILE A 474 -23.79 17.40 -16.76
C ILE A 474 -23.22 16.81 -15.47
N LEU A 475 -24.03 16.12 -14.67
CA LEU A 475 -23.62 15.47 -13.43
C LEU A 475 -23.24 14.00 -13.69
N PRO A 476 -22.63 13.30 -12.70
CA PRO A 476 -22.38 11.86 -12.83
C PRO A 476 -23.64 11.09 -13.26
N SER A 477 -23.45 10.10 -14.12
CA SER A 477 -24.50 9.48 -14.93
C SER A 477 -24.32 7.97 -15.04
N LEU A 478 -25.36 7.26 -15.47
CA LEU A 478 -25.37 5.81 -15.64
C LEU A 478 -25.58 5.42 -17.11
N TYR A 479 -24.72 4.54 -17.63
CA TYR A 479 -24.83 3.99 -18.98
C TYR A 479 -25.03 2.48 -18.95
N LEU A 480 -25.84 1.96 -19.88
CA LEU A 480 -25.81 0.55 -20.27
C LEU A 480 -24.97 0.40 -21.53
N THR A 481 -24.18 -0.66 -21.59
CA THR A 481 -23.30 -0.97 -22.71
C THR A 481 -23.45 -2.41 -23.16
N ASP A 482 -23.20 -2.68 -24.44
CA ASP A 482 -22.99 -4.05 -24.92
C ASP A 482 -21.53 -4.44 -24.65
N THR A 483 -21.32 -5.43 -23.79
CA THR A 483 -20.00 -5.93 -23.39
C THR A 483 -19.19 -6.54 -24.54
N THR A 484 -19.84 -6.91 -25.66
CA THR A 484 -19.15 -7.46 -26.83
C THR A 484 -18.57 -6.36 -27.72
N THR A 485 -19.32 -5.26 -27.87
CA THR A 485 -18.99 -4.18 -28.83
C THR A 485 -18.53 -2.89 -28.15
N ASN A 486 -18.69 -2.79 -26.82
CA ASN A 486 -18.55 -1.57 -26.02
C ASN A 486 -19.42 -0.41 -26.48
N THR A 487 -20.51 -0.68 -27.20
CA THR A 487 -21.44 0.35 -27.64
C THR A 487 -22.40 0.75 -26.51
N VAL A 488 -22.72 2.05 -26.41
CA VAL A 488 -23.72 2.54 -25.45
C VAL A 488 -25.12 2.17 -25.94
N LEU A 489 -25.85 1.39 -25.14
CA LEU A 489 -27.22 0.95 -25.40
C LEU A 489 -28.24 1.95 -24.85
N ALA A 490 -27.98 2.42 -23.63
CA ALA A 490 -28.81 3.40 -22.95
C ALA A 490 -27.93 4.40 -22.21
N GLU A 491 -28.19 5.70 -22.39
CA GLU A 491 -27.52 6.79 -21.67
C GLU A 491 -28.52 7.47 -20.74
N HIS A 492 -28.23 7.56 -19.44
CA HIS A 492 -29.11 8.23 -18.48
C HIS A 492 -28.36 9.33 -17.70
N ASN A 493 -28.55 10.60 -18.11
CA ASN A 493 -27.80 11.72 -17.54
C ASN A 493 -28.65 12.63 -16.68
N TYR A 494 -28.07 13.14 -15.60
CA TYR A 494 -28.55 14.35 -14.94
C TYR A 494 -27.88 15.61 -15.47
N VAL A 495 -28.67 16.67 -15.64
CA VAL A 495 -28.16 17.98 -16.04
C VAL A 495 -28.76 19.04 -15.15
N ILE A 496 -27.92 19.87 -14.53
CA ILE A 496 -28.36 21.10 -13.88
C ILE A 496 -28.20 22.27 -14.84
N ASN A 497 -29.22 23.13 -14.94
CA ASN A 497 -29.18 24.31 -15.82
C ASN A 497 -29.30 25.64 -15.07
N HIS A 498 -29.14 26.72 -15.83
CA HIS A 498 -29.20 28.10 -15.35
C HIS A 498 -30.55 28.56 -14.80
N ASN A 499 -31.60 27.73 -14.88
CA ASN A 499 -32.88 27.99 -14.23
C ASN A 499 -33.02 27.20 -12.92
N LYS A 500 -31.92 26.59 -12.44
CA LYS A 500 -31.91 25.64 -11.31
C LYS A 500 -32.80 24.42 -11.55
N ARG A 501 -33.03 24.07 -12.83
CA ARG A 501 -33.79 22.88 -13.19
C ARG A 501 -32.85 21.71 -13.34
N LEU A 502 -33.31 20.56 -12.86
CA LEU A 502 -32.73 19.28 -13.22
C LEU A 502 -33.42 18.74 -14.47
N GLY A 503 -32.64 18.37 -15.46
CA GLY A 503 -33.09 17.55 -16.58
C GLY A 503 -32.58 16.13 -16.40
N THR A 504 -33.39 15.17 -16.85
CA THR A 504 -32.88 13.83 -17.18
C THR A 504 -32.86 13.66 -18.70
N LYS A 505 -31.78 13.11 -19.24
CA LYS A 505 -31.63 12.76 -20.65
C LYS A 505 -31.61 11.24 -20.77
N PHE A 506 -32.37 10.71 -21.72
CA PHE A 506 -32.35 9.30 -22.07
C PHE A 506 -32.05 9.15 -23.57
N ASN A 507 -30.92 8.54 -23.91
CA ASN A 507 -30.42 8.44 -25.29
C ASN A 507 -30.30 9.82 -25.97
N ALA A 508 -30.31 9.88 -27.31
CA ALA A 508 -30.08 11.11 -28.07
C ALA A 508 -31.16 12.21 -27.92
N SER A 509 -32.24 11.98 -27.16
CA SER A 509 -33.34 12.93 -26.98
C SER A 509 -33.47 13.35 -25.52
N PHE A 510 -33.52 14.66 -25.26
CA PHE A 510 -33.94 15.16 -23.94
C PHE A 510 -35.39 14.77 -23.72
N LEU A 511 -35.66 13.86 -22.78
CA LEU A 511 -37.03 13.39 -22.58
C LEU A 511 -37.89 14.45 -21.90
N THR A 512 -37.42 15.09 -20.82
CA THR A 512 -38.13 16.20 -20.14
C THR A 512 -37.26 16.95 -19.13
N TRP A 513 -37.65 18.18 -18.79
CA TRP A 513 -37.14 18.92 -17.64
C TRP A 513 -38.03 18.69 -16.43
N PHE A 514 -37.45 18.44 -15.26
CA PHE A 514 -38.17 18.63 -14.01
C PHE A 514 -38.24 20.13 -13.70
N ASP A 515 -39.43 20.70 -13.74
CA ASP A 515 -39.70 22.09 -13.36
C ASP A 515 -40.13 22.19 -11.88
N GLY A 516 -39.44 21.43 -11.02
CA GLY A 516 -39.65 21.49 -9.58
C GLY A 516 -39.04 22.76 -8.99
N SER A 517 -39.75 23.34 -8.03
CA SER A 517 -39.41 24.63 -7.42
C SER A 517 -37.92 24.77 -7.04
N THR A 518 -37.40 25.99 -7.13
CA THR A 518 -36.04 26.41 -6.69
C THR A 518 -35.69 26.07 -5.22
N LYS A 519 -36.60 25.42 -4.48
CA LYS A 519 -36.48 25.06 -3.06
C LYS A 519 -35.59 23.83 -2.81
N TYR A 520 -35.40 22.97 -3.80
CA TYR A 520 -34.67 21.70 -3.64
C TYR A 520 -33.20 21.79 -4.07
N TRP A 521 -32.83 22.82 -4.84
CA TRP A 521 -31.49 23.03 -5.38
C TRP A 521 -31.03 24.44 -5.11
N ALA A 522 -30.13 24.56 -4.14
CA ALA A 522 -29.53 25.81 -3.71
C ALA A 522 -28.02 25.59 -3.53
N PRO A 523 -27.19 26.62 -3.76
CA PRO A 523 -25.76 26.51 -3.51
C PRO A 523 -25.49 26.19 -2.04
N ASN A 524 -24.43 25.42 -1.79
CA ASN A 524 -23.97 24.98 -0.47
C ASN A 524 -25.00 24.17 0.33
N ARG A 525 -25.87 23.43 -0.37
CA ARG A 525 -26.81 22.48 0.22
C ARG A 525 -26.65 21.12 -0.44
N TRP A 526 -26.49 20.09 0.39
CA TRP A 526 -26.48 18.70 -0.06
C TRP A 526 -27.86 18.25 -0.53
N SER A 527 -27.87 17.55 -1.65
CA SER A 527 -29.01 16.85 -2.22
C SER A 527 -28.58 15.44 -2.62
N SER A 528 -29.40 14.45 -2.29
CA SER A 528 -29.16 13.05 -2.65
C SER A 528 -29.79 12.74 -4.01
N ILE A 529 -29.05 12.06 -4.86
CA ILE A 529 -29.48 11.65 -6.20
C ILE A 529 -29.35 10.14 -6.33
N SER A 530 -30.33 9.49 -6.98
CA SER A 530 -30.14 8.14 -7.53
C SER A 530 -30.78 7.98 -8.91
N GLN A 531 -30.13 7.19 -9.74
CA GLN A 531 -30.61 6.77 -11.05
C GLN A 531 -30.63 5.26 -11.11
N THR A 532 -31.73 4.70 -11.59
CA THR A 532 -31.93 3.25 -11.67
C THR A 532 -32.49 2.87 -13.03
N LEU A 533 -31.92 1.83 -13.64
CA LEU A 533 -32.39 1.23 -14.89
C LEU A 533 -32.70 -0.24 -14.62
N ASN A 534 -33.94 -0.66 -14.85
CA ASN A 534 -34.38 -2.06 -14.72
C ASN A 534 -34.92 -2.52 -16.06
N PHE A 535 -34.54 -3.71 -16.57
CA PHE A 535 -35.14 -4.26 -17.79
C PHE A 535 -35.34 -5.77 -17.72
N ASP A 536 -36.28 -6.25 -18.54
CA ASP A 536 -36.54 -7.67 -18.73
C ASP A 536 -35.51 -8.31 -19.66
N GLU A 537 -34.90 -9.40 -19.19
CA GLU A 537 -33.81 -10.12 -19.86
C GLU A 537 -34.23 -10.80 -21.18
N HIS A 538 -35.52 -10.86 -21.50
CA HIS A 538 -36.02 -11.52 -22.71
C HIS A 538 -36.48 -10.52 -23.78
N SER A 539 -37.01 -9.38 -23.36
CA SER A 539 -37.59 -8.36 -24.25
C SER A 539 -36.77 -7.08 -24.36
N GLY A 540 -35.84 -6.84 -23.44
CA GLY A 540 -35.07 -5.59 -23.35
C GLY A 540 -35.92 -4.36 -22.98
N GLN A 541 -37.20 -4.56 -22.65
CA GLN A 541 -38.11 -3.51 -22.17
C GLN A 541 -37.90 -3.30 -20.68
N GLY A 542 -37.89 -2.05 -20.24
CA GLY A 542 -37.52 -1.71 -18.88
C GLY A 542 -38.04 -0.37 -18.39
N THR A 543 -37.88 -0.11 -17.11
CA THR A 543 -38.24 1.16 -16.48
C THR A 543 -36.98 1.91 -16.08
N LEU A 544 -37.12 3.23 -15.98
CA LEU A 544 -36.06 4.13 -15.56
C LEU A 544 -36.58 4.97 -14.40
N ASP A 545 -35.82 5.01 -13.31
CA ASP A 545 -36.13 5.80 -12.12
C ASP A 545 -35.03 6.83 -11.85
N SER A 546 -35.46 7.94 -11.29
CA SER A 546 -34.68 9.16 -11.10
C SER A 546 -35.19 9.85 -9.85
N LEU A 547 -34.50 9.61 -8.73
CA LEU A 547 -34.90 10.14 -7.43
C LEU A 547 -33.99 11.31 -7.06
N LEU A 548 -34.63 12.37 -6.56
CA LEU A 548 -33.95 13.47 -5.88
C LEU A 548 -34.48 13.50 -4.44
N ASN A 549 -33.59 13.39 -3.46
CA ASN A 549 -33.94 13.35 -2.04
C ASN A 549 -35.06 12.33 -1.76
N ASN A 550 -34.95 11.15 -2.37
CA ASN A 550 -35.88 10.01 -2.29
C ASN A 550 -37.27 10.22 -2.91
N ASP A 551 -37.52 11.33 -3.60
CA ASP A 551 -38.78 11.58 -4.30
C ASP A 551 -38.61 11.46 -5.83
N THR A 552 -39.56 10.78 -6.49
CA THR A 552 -39.67 10.78 -7.95
C THR A 552 -40.22 12.11 -8.41
N HIS A 553 -39.47 12.78 -9.26
CA HIS A 553 -39.78 14.14 -9.69
C HIS A 553 -39.95 14.27 -11.21
N PHE A 554 -39.38 13.34 -11.96
CA PHE A 554 -39.34 13.40 -13.40
C PHE A 554 -40.61 12.77 -14.01
N LYS A 555 -41.36 13.58 -14.77
CA LYS A 555 -42.57 13.13 -15.47
C LYS A 555 -42.44 13.47 -16.97
N PRO A 556 -42.64 12.52 -17.90
CA PRO A 556 -42.77 12.72 -19.33
C PRO A 556 -43.97 13.61 -19.69
N ILE A 557 -44.01 14.03 -20.96
CA ILE A 557 -45.16 14.70 -21.58
C ILE A 557 -46.36 13.74 -21.44
N ASN A 558 -47.35 14.15 -20.63
CA ASN A 558 -48.58 13.43 -20.18
C ASN A 558 -48.66 13.17 -18.66
N GLY A 559 -47.63 13.51 -17.87
CA GLY A 559 -47.73 13.56 -16.40
C GLY A 559 -47.64 12.21 -15.66
N VAL A 560 -47.24 11.14 -16.34
CA VAL A 560 -47.08 9.78 -15.80
C VAL A 560 -45.62 9.53 -15.46
N GLU A 561 -45.25 9.29 -14.21
CA GLU A 561 -43.83 9.13 -13.80
C GLU A 561 -43.04 8.13 -14.66
N PHE A 562 -41.76 8.44 -14.86
CA PHE A 562 -40.84 7.68 -15.71
C PHE A 562 -40.73 6.19 -15.34
N ASN A 563 -40.76 5.89 -14.04
CA ASN A 563 -40.71 4.51 -13.53
C ASN A 563 -42.00 3.71 -13.79
N GLN A 564 -43.06 4.34 -14.30
CA GLN A 564 -44.33 3.69 -14.65
C GLN A 564 -44.46 3.39 -16.17
N VAL A 565 -43.47 3.77 -16.98
CA VAL A 565 -43.47 3.58 -18.43
C VAL A 565 -42.35 2.60 -18.80
N ALA A 566 -42.69 1.61 -19.64
CA ALA A 566 -41.72 0.68 -20.21
C ALA A 566 -41.06 1.29 -21.46
N TYR A 567 -39.73 1.26 -21.50
CA TYR A 567 -38.89 1.76 -22.57
C TYR A 567 -38.03 0.62 -23.14
N PRO A 568 -37.72 0.63 -24.45
CA PRO A 568 -36.74 -0.28 -25.03
C PRO A 568 -35.32 0.13 -24.59
N LEU A 569 -34.87 -0.37 -23.44
CA LEU A 569 -33.56 -0.04 -22.88
C LEU A 569 -32.43 -0.82 -23.57
N VAL A 570 -32.71 -2.04 -24.01
CA VAL A 570 -31.75 -2.96 -24.62
C VAL A 570 -32.30 -3.49 -25.94
N THR A 571 -31.49 -3.48 -26.99
CA THR A 571 -31.86 -4.06 -28.29
C THR A 571 -31.72 -5.58 -28.27
N GLY A 572 -32.54 -6.29 -29.06
CA GLY A 572 -32.64 -7.75 -29.00
C GLY A 572 -31.34 -8.51 -29.29
N ASP A 573 -30.41 -7.89 -30.02
CA ASP A 573 -29.08 -8.40 -30.33
C ASP A 573 -28.06 -8.24 -29.17
N ALA A 574 -28.30 -7.30 -28.24
CA ALA A 574 -27.48 -7.09 -27.05
C ALA A 574 -27.98 -7.85 -25.82
N ILE A 575 -29.15 -8.49 -25.90
CA ILE A 575 -29.71 -9.31 -24.83
C ILE A 575 -28.73 -10.44 -24.46
N GLY A 576 -28.41 -10.55 -23.17
CA GLY A 576 -27.44 -11.51 -22.65
C GLY A 576 -25.98 -11.05 -22.68
N ASN A 577 -25.70 -9.83 -23.13
CA ASN A 577 -24.36 -9.22 -23.17
C ASN A 577 -24.34 -7.79 -22.59
N VAL A 578 -25.21 -7.46 -21.63
CA VAL A 578 -25.35 -6.09 -21.12
C VAL A 578 -24.41 -5.84 -19.94
N GLY A 579 -23.68 -4.73 -19.97
CA GLY A 579 -22.90 -4.21 -18.86
C GLY A 579 -23.36 -2.80 -18.46
N ALA A 580 -22.82 -2.28 -17.36
CA ALA A 580 -23.09 -0.92 -16.91
C ALA A 580 -21.80 -0.13 -16.66
N VAL A 581 -21.90 1.20 -16.79
CA VAL A 581 -20.81 2.13 -16.57
C VAL A 581 -21.30 3.28 -15.70
N ALA A 582 -20.60 3.53 -14.59
CA ALA A 582 -20.70 4.78 -13.83
C ALA A 582 -19.85 5.83 -14.53
N SER A 583 -20.51 6.85 -15.08
CA SER A 583 -19.87 7.95 -15.76
C SER A 583 -19.74 9.13 -14.82
N PHE A 584 -18.54 9.40 -14.33
CA PHE A 584 -18.20 10.65 -13.67
C PHE A 584 -17.82 11.73 -14.69
N ASN A 585 -18.13 11.54 -15.98
CA ASN A 585 -17.85 12.52 -17.02
C ASN A 585 -18.75 13.75 -16.88
N SER A 586 -18.32 14.68 -16.04
CA SER A 586 -19.07 15.86 -15.62
C SER A 586 -18.40 17.09 -16.22
N TYR A 587 -19.12 17.83 -17.06
CA TYR A 587 -18.60 18.98 -17.83
C TYR A 587 -19.74 19.92 -18.28
N ARG A 588 -19.38 21.14 -18.70
CA ARG A 588 -20.31 22.08 -19.35
C ARG A 588 -20.44 21.79 -20.84
N PRO A 589 -21.62 21.41 -21.36
CA PRO A 589 -21.74 20.94 -22.74
C PRO A 589 -22.08 22.03 -23.75
N ASP A 590 -22.48 23.23 -23.33
CA ASP A 590 -23.01 24.28 -24.23
C ASP A 590 -22.24 25.60 -24.12
N ALA A 591 -21.72 26.08 -25.25
CA ALA A 591 -20.99 27.33 -25.35
C ALA A 591 -21.82 28.57 -25.02
N ALA A 592 -23.15 28.54 -25.22
CA ALA A 592 -24.04 29.63 -24.83
C ALA A 592 -24.31 29.68 -23.32
N ARG A 593 -23.92 28.63 -22.57
CA ARG A 593 -24.19 28.42 -21.15
C ARG A 593 -22.93 27.91 -20.43
N SER A 594 -21.81 28.55 -20.73
CA SER A 594 -20.46 28.14 -20.31
C SER A 594 -20.11 28.45 -18.85
N GLY A 595 -21.02 29.05 -18.09
CA GLY A 595 -20.66 29.69 -16.82
C GLY A 595 -19.82 30.96 -17.05
N VAL A 596 -20.07 32.02 -16.29
CA VAL A 596 -19.20 33.21 -16.26
C VAL A 596 -18.26 33.24 -15.06
N GLU A 597 -18.42 32.29 -14.13
CA GLU A 597 -17.61 32.16 -12.93
C GLU A 597 -16.98 30.76 -12.82
N ASN A 598 -15.84 30.70 -12.12
CA ASN A 598 -15.30 29.43 -11.63
C ASN A 598 -16.33 28.78 -10.70
N GLN A 599 -16.58 27.50 -10.92
CA GLN A 599 -17.57 26.72 -10.19
C GLN A 599 -16.91 25.47 -9.60
N ALA A 600 -17.44 24.99 -8.48
CA ALA A 600 -17.10 23.68 -7.97
C ALA A 600 -18.37 22.92 -7.56
N PHE A 601 -18.35 21.63 -7.86
CA PHE A 601 -19.32 20.66 -7.37
C PHE A 601 -18.60 19.72 -6.41
N TYR A 602 -19.32 19.28 -5.38
CA TYR A 602 -18.84 18.35 -4.38
C TYR A 602 -19.71 17.11 -4.36
N PHE A 603 -19.07 15.95 -4.28
CA PHE A 603 -19.74 14.66 -4.27
C PHE A 603 -19.28 13.83 -3.07
N LYS A 604 -20.21 13.12 -2.43
CA LYS A 604 -19.93 12.13 -1.39
C LYS A 604 -20.98 11.02 -1.44
N ASN A 605 -20.83 9.97 -0.64
CA ASN A 605 -21.76 8.83 -0.62
C ASN A 605 -22.00 8.25 -2.02
N ILE A 606 -20.95 8.21 -2.83
CA ILE A 606 -21.01 7.75 -4.22
C ILE A 606 -21.12 6.24 -4.20
N ALA A 607 -22.20 5.71 -4.77
CA ALA A 607 -22.48 4.28 -4.79
C ALA A 607 -22.96 3.81 -6.16
N ILE A 608 -22.73 2.52 -6.44
CA ILE A 608 -23.27 1.81 -7.60
C ILE A 608 -23.94 0.53 -7.14
N GLY A 609 -24.94 0.03 -7.88
CA GLY A 609 -25.56 -1.28 -7.64
C GLY A 609 -25.97 -1.99 -8.92
N TRP A 610 -25.91 -3.32 -8.97
CA TRP A 610 -26.33 -4.10 -10.13
C TRP A 610 -26.90 -5.47 -9.76
N LYS A 611 -27.66 -6.01 -10.69
CA LYS A 611 -28.30 -7.32 -10.60
C LYS A 611 -28.05 -8.12 -11.87
#